data_AF-W9GBH8-F1
#
_entry.id   AF-W9GBH8-F1
#
_cell.length_a   1.000
_cell.length_b   1.000
_cell.length_c   1.000
_cell.angle_alpha   90.00
_cell.angle_beta   90.00
_cell.angle_gamma   90.00
#
_symmetry.space_group_name_H-M   'P 1'
#
loop_
_entity.id
_entity.type
_entity.pdbx_description
1 polymer ?
#
loop_
_entity_poly.entity_id
_entity_poly.type
_entity_poly.pdbx_seq_one_letter_code
_entity_poly.pdbx_strand_id
1 'polypeptide(L)' 'MMDEDEAKAIHDVQHRLRAKFPHLDPDRVDAAVSGAHASMTGPIRSFVPVLVEHAARDELARDHP' A
#
# COMPACT_ATOMS: atom_id res chain seq x y z
N MET A 1 12.58 -14.90 2.12
CA MET A 1 13.03 -13.97 3.19
C MET A 1 12.77 -12.60 2.62
N MET A 2 11.84 -11.82 3.20
CA MET A 2 11.66 -10.42 2.79
C MET A 2 12.94 -9.65 3.10
N ASP A 3 13.36 -8.75 2.21
CA ASP A 3 14.44 -7.83 2.51
C ASP A 3 13.98 -6.83 3.59
N GLU A 4 14.83 -6.51 4.57
CA GLU A 4 14.47 -5.54 5.63
C GLU A 4 14.11 -4.15 5.06
N ASP A 5 14.76 -3.78 3.95
CA ASP A 5 14.46 -2.60 3.16
C ASP A 5 13.07 -2.64 2.50
N GLU A 6 12.59 -3.83 2.12
CA GLU A 6 11.26 -4.04 1.54
C GLU A 6 10.18 -3.84 2.61
N ALA A 7 10.34 -4.49 3.76
CA ALA A 7 9.43 -4.34 4.90
C ALA A 7 9.35 -2.88 5.38
N LYS A 8 10.49 -2.17 5.44
CA LYS A 8 10.54 -0.75 5.77
C LYS A 8 9.83 0.12 4.74
N ALA A 9 10.00 -0.15 3.44
CA ALA A 9 9.31 0.58 2.39
C ALA A 9 7.78 0.38 2.42
N ILE A 10 7.30 -0.83 2.75
CA ILE A 10 5.87 -1.10 2.98
C ILE A 10 5.33 -0.27 4.15
N HIS A 11 6.02 -0.29 5.29
CA HIS A 11 5.63 0.48 6.48
C HIS A 11 5.56 1.99 6.21
N ASP A 12 6.53 2.54 5.48
CA ASP A 12 6.53 3.96 5.07
C ASP A 12 5.38 4.30 4.10
N VAL A 13 4.95 3.36 3.25
CA VAL A 13 3.76 3.51 2.40
C VAL A 13 2.48 3.52 3.25
N GLN A 14 2.32 2.57 4.18
CA GLN A 14 1.18 2.51 5.10
C GLN A 14 1.04 3.82 5.91
N HIS A 15 2.14 4.32 6.47
CA HIS A 15 2.16 5.59 7.20
C HIS A 15 1.70 6.79 6.35
N ARG A 16 2.17 6.89 5.10
CA ARG A 16 1.74 7.97 4.19
C ARG A 16 0.27 7.85 3.80
N LEU A 17 -0.22 6.64 3.53
CA LEU A 17 -1.62 6.41 3.17
C LEU A 17 -2.56 6.70 4.34
N ARG A 18 -2.24 6.25 5.56
CA ARG A 18 -2.99 6.59 6.78
C ARG A 18 -3.06 8.09 7.02
N ALA A 19 -1.95 8.82 6.81
CA ALA A 19 -1.93 10.28 6.90
C ALA A 19 -2.72 10.98 5.79
N LYS A 20 -2.81 10.39 4.59
CA LYS A 20 -3.55 10.92 3.43
C LYS A 20 -5.05 10.62 3.50
N PHE A 21 -5.43 9.51 4.11
CA PHE A 21 -6.81 9.05 4.26
C PHE A 21 -7.18 8.84 5.74
N PRO A 22 -7.15 9.90 6.59
CA PRO A 22 -7.39 9.79 8.04
C PRO A 22 -8.85 9.44 8.41
N HIS A 23 -9.74 9.33 7.42
CA HIS A 23 -11.14 8.93 7.55
C HIS A 23 -11.37 7.44 7.23
N LEU A 24 -10.33 6.73 6.75
CA LEU A 24 -10.38 5.29 6.51
C LEU A 24 -9.81 4.54 7.71
N ASP A 25 -10.29 3.31 7.88
CA ASP A 25 -9.79 2.40 8.90
C ASP A 25 -8.30 2.06 8.64
N PRO A 26 -7.40 2.17 9.65
CA PRO A 26 -6.00 1.78 9.51
C PRO A 26 -5.78 0.34 9.04
N ASP A 27 -6.68 -0.59 9.39
CA ASP A 27 -6.60 -2.00 9.00
C ASP A 27 -6.99 -2.19 7.52
N ARG A 28 -7.94 -1.39 7.01
CA ARG A 28 -8.28 -1.33 5.57
C ARG A 28 -7.08 -0.87 4.74
N VAL A 29 -6.36 0.15 5.20
CA VAL A 29 -5.18 0.69 4.52
C VAL A 29 -4.06 -0.35 4.47
N ASP A 30 -3.80 -1.06 5.58
CA ASP A 30 -2.76 -2.07 5.65
C ASP A 30 -3.09 -3.30 4.79
N ALA A 31 -4.37 -3.72 4.75
CA ALA A 31 -4.84 -4.78 3.89
C ALA A 31 -4.68 -4.43 2.40
N ALA A 32 -5.08 -3.23 1.98
CA ALA A 32 -4.92 -2.76 0.60
C ALA A 32 -3.43 -2.68 0.18
N VAL A 33 -2.55 -2.17 1.04
CA VAL A 33 -1.09 -2.15 0.77
C VAL A 33 -0.53 -3.57 0.65
N SER A 34 -0.96 -4.49 1.51
CA SER A 34 -0.50 -5.89 1.51
C SER A 34 -1.01 -6.65 0.28
N GLY A 35 -2.27 -6.44 -0.11
CA GLY A 35 -2.87 -7.01 -1.33
C GLY A 35 -2.20 -6.48 -2.59
N ALA A 36 -1.96 -5.16 -2.66
CA ALA A 36 -1.21 -4.54 -3.74
C ALA A 36 0.22 -5.10 -3.82
N HIS A 37 0.94 -5.22 -2.69
CA HIS A 37 2.28 -5.83 -2.66
C HIS A 37 2.29 -7.27 -3.15
N ALA A 38 1.37 -8.11 -2.65
CA ALA A 38 1.24 -9.51 -3.07
C ALA A 38 0.89 -9.67 -4.57
N SER A 39 0.26 -8.67 -5.19
CA SER A 39 0.00 -8.64 -6.64
C SER A 39 1.24 -8.31 -7.49
N MET A 40 2.30 -7.73 -6.90
CA MET A 40 3.50 -7.31 -7.61
C MET A 40 4.55 -8.41 -7.64
N THR A 41 4.82 -8.95 -8.83
CA THR A 41 5.80 -10.03 -9.08
C THR A 41 7.26 -9.57 -9.20
N GLY A 42 7.60 -8.38 -8.68
CA GLY A 42 8.96 -7.82 -8.73
C GLY A 42 9.31 -7.00 -7.48
N PRO A 43 10.60 -6.81 -7.17
CA PRO A 43 11.04 -6.17 -5.94
C PRO A 43 10.56 -4.72 -5.84
N ILE A 44 10.17 -4.30 -4.63
CA ILE A 44 9.62 -2.97 -4.35
C ILE A 44 10.49 -1.82 -4.91
N ARG A 45 11.81 -2.01 -4.96
CA ARG A 45 12.80 -1.00 -5.35
C ARG A 45 12.73 -0.49 -6.80
N SER A 46 11.96 -1.13 -7.69
CA SER A 46 11.83 -0.70 -9.10
C SER A 46 10.53 0.03 -9.42
N PHE A 47 9.56 0.06 -8.51
CA PHE A 47 8.24 0.66 -8.70
C PHE A 47 7.72 1.15 -7.33
N VAL A 48 6.41 1.01 -7.07
CA VAL A 48 5.78 0.94 -5.74
C VAL A 48 5.27 2.25 -5.11
N PRO A 49 6.03 3.23 -4.58
CA PRO A 49 5.44 4.33 -3.78
C PRO A 49 4.26 5.07 -4.41
N VAL A 50 4.27 5.31 -5.73
CA VAL A 50 3.14 5.93 -6.47
C VAL A 50 2.16 4.88 -7.03
N LEU A 51 2.63 3.69 -7.42
CA LEU A 51 1.76 2.65 -7.98
C LEU A 51 0.91 1.92 -6.92
N VAL A 52 1.44 1.67 -5.73
CA VAL A 52 0.63 1.15 -4.60
C VAL A 52 -0.32 2.23 -4.10
N GLU A 53 0.09 3.49 -4.05
CA GLU A 53 -0.82 4.59 -3.73
C GLU A 53 -1.95 4.71 -4.77
N HIS A 54 -1.66 4.53 -6.06
CA HIS A 54 -2.67 4.53 -7.11
C HIS A 54 -3.58 3.30 -7.05
N ALA A 55 -3.03 2.10 -6.90
CA ALA A 55 -3.79 0.85 -6.83
C ALA A 55 -4.69 0.79 -5.59
N ALA A 56 -4.15 1.14 -4.41
CA ALA A 56 -4.94 1.22 -3.18
C ALA A 56 -6.05 2.27 -3.30
N ARG A 57 -5.80 3.41 -3.94
CA ARG A 57 -6.81 4.43 -4.19
C ARG A 57 -7.91 3.96 -5.14
N ASP A 58 -7.57 3.20 -6.19
CA ASP A 58 -8.53 2.61 -7.12
C ASP A 58 -9.31 1.42 -6.51
N GLU A 59 -8.74 0.73 -5.52
CA GLU A 59 -9.42 -0.31 -4.75
C GLU A 59 -10.41 0.32 -3.76
N LEU A 60 -9.97 1.31 -2.97
CA LEU A 60 -10.79 2.07 -2.04
C LEU A 60 -11.95 2.81 -2.74
N ALA A 61 -11.74 3.30 -3.96
CA ALA A 61 -12.78 3.93 -4.78
C ALA A 61 -13.80 2.93 -5.38
N ARG A 62 -13.51 1.62 -5.36
CA ARG A 62 -14.46 0.57 -5.76
C ARG A 62 -15.24 0.00 -4.58
N ASP A 63 -14.68 0.05 -3.38
CA ASP A 63 -15.28 -0.50 -2.16
C ASP A 63 -16.19 0.50 -1.40
N HIS A 64 -16.38 1.71 -1.97
CA HIS A 64 -17.30 2.73 -1.47
C HIS A 64 -17.99 3.47 -2.65
N PRO A 65 -19.27 3.19 -2.93
CA PRO A 65 -20.11 4.00 -3.83
C PRO A 65 -20.65 5.27 -3.16
#